data_AF-A0A7S1YC52-F1
#
_entry.id   AF-A0A7S1YC52-F1
#
_cell.length_a   1.000
_cell.length_b   1.000
_cell.length_c   1.000
_cell.angle_alpha   90.00
_cell.angle_beta   90.00
_cell.angle_gamma   90.00
#
_symmetry.space_group_name_H-M   'P 1'
#
loop_
_entity.id
_entity.type
_entity.pdbx_description
1 polymer ?
#
loop_
_entity_poly.entity_id
_entity_poly.type
_entity_poly.pdbx_seq_one_letter_code
_entity_poly.pdbx_strand_id
1 'polypeptide(L)'
;KLIMGIGHKIKSLTNPDKRVEIIKNYALEHFSDNTVLKFALAVEQVTTAKKANLILNVDGCIAVCFVDMMRSCGAFSKEEADELVLNGCLNGLFVLGRSIGFIGHYLDQKRLKQGLYRHPWDDISYLTGEDL
;
A
#
# COMPACT_ATOMS: atom_id res chain seq x y z
N LYS A 1 -10.16 16.30 -2.27
CA LYS A 1 -9.31 15.30 -1.59
C LYS A 1 -8.85 14.29 -2.63
N LEU A 2 -7.60 13.82 -2.57
CA LEU A 2 -7.14 12.73 -3.44
C LEU A 2 -7.77 11.40 -2.97
N ILE A 3 -7.87 10.43 -3.88
CA ILE A 3 -8.39 9.10 -3.57
C ILE A 3 -7.23 8.26 -3.04
N MET A 4 -7.38 7.69 -1.84
CA MET A 4 -6.37 6.82 -1.24
C MET A 4 -6.23 5.53 -2.05
N GLY A 5 -5.00 5.03 -2.17
CA GLY A 5 -4.73 3.84 -2.96
C GLY A 5 -4.68 4.08 -4.48
N ILE A 6 -4.87 5.31 -4.94
CA ILE A 6 -4.77 5.67 -6.36
C ILE A 6 -3.51 6.50 -6.60
N GLY A 7 -2.75 6.11 -7.61
CA GLY A 7 -1.58 6.82 -8.08
C GLY A 7 -0.28 6.07 -7.83
N HIS A 8 0.62 6.19 -8.80
CA HIS A 8 1.98 5.69 -8.71
C HIS A 8 2.96 6.70 -9.33
N LYS A 9 4.18 6.80 -8.79
CA LYS A 9 5.21 7.74 -9.30
C LYS A 9 5.69 7.38 -10.71
N ILE A 10 5.97 6.10 -10.96
CA ILE A 10 6.56 5.59 -12.21
C ILE A 10 5.61 4.69 -13.03
N LYS A 11 4.95 3.71 -12.40
CA LYS A 11 4.05 2.72 -13.03
C LYS A 11 2.77 3.37 -13.58
N SER A 12 2.19 2.70 -14.57
CA SER A 12 1.03 3.15 -15.35
C SER A 12 0.24 1.94 -15.90
N LEU A 13 -0.85 2.18 -16.61
CA LEU A 13 -1.61 1.12 -17.31
C LEU A 13 -0.74 0.28 -18.27
N THR A 14 0.18 0.92 -19.00
CA THR A 14 1.07 0.25 -19.97
C THR A 14 2.32 -0.35 -19.32
N ASN A 15 2.63 0.04 -18.09
CA ASN A 15 3.74 -0.48 -17.28
C ASN A 15 3.21 -0.79 -15.87
N PRO A 16 2.50 -1.92 -15.70
CA PRO A 16 1.80 -2.23 -14.46
C PRO A 16 2.76 -2.55 -13.30
N ASP A 17 2.29 -2.29 -12.08
CA ASP A 17 2.96 -2.75 -10.86
C ASP A 17 2.71 -4.25 -10.67
N LYS A 18 3.77 -5.06 -10.79
CA LYS A 18 3.69 -6.52 -10.67
C LYS A 18 3.15 -6.99 -9.32
N ARG A 19 3.35 -6.23 -8.25
CA ARG A 19 2.81 -6.58 -6.92
C ARG A 19 1.28 -6.51 -6.93
N VAL A 20 0.73 -5.48 -7.56
CA VAL A 20 -0.73 -5.32 -7.75
C VAL A 20 -1.27 -6.45 -8.61
N GLU A 21 -0.60 -6.79 -9.72
CA GLU A 21 -1.05 -7.88 -10.60
C GLU A 21 -1.14 -9.22 -9.86
N ILE A 22 -0.11 -9.59 -9.08
CA ILE A 22 -0.10 -10.85 -8.33
C ILE A 22 -1.27 -10.92 -7.34
N ILE A 23 -1.47 -9.87 -6.53
CA ILE A 23 -2.52 -9.84 -5.49
C ILE A 23 -3.91 -9.81 -6.13
N LYS A 24 -4.11 -8.95 -7.13
CA LYS A 24 -5.37 -8.82 -7.85
C LYS A 24 -5.78 -10.13 -8.52
N ASN A 25 -4.85 -10.78 -9.23
CA ASN A 25 -5.17 -12.01 -9.94
C ASN A 25 -5.52 -13.14 -8.97
N TYR A 26 -4.79 -13.27 -7.86
CA TYR A 26 -5.10 -14.23 -6.81
C TYR A 26 -6.50 -14.01 -6.22
N ALA A 27 -6.87 -12.77 -5.89
CA ALA A 27 -8.19 -12.44 -5.35
C ALA A 27 -9.31 -12.76 -6.36
N LEU A 28 -9.15 -12.35 -7.62
CA LEU A 28 -10.12 -12.61 -8.68
C LEU A 28 -10.32 -14.10 -8.99
N GLU A 29 -9.28 -14.91 -8.82
CA GLU A 29 -9.33 -16.36 -9.07
C GLU A 29 -9.90 -17.15 -7.89
N HIS A 30 -9.57 -16.77 -6.66
CA HIS A 30 -9.83 -17.61 -5.49
C HIS A 30 -10.89 -17.08 -4.53
N PHE A 31 -11.22 -15.79 -4.54
CA PHE A 31 -12.24 -15.26 -3.62
C PHE A 31 -13.64 -15.51 -4.17
N SER A 32 -14.54 -15.89 -3.26
CA SER A 32 -15.97 -16.09 -3.54
C SER A 32 -16.69 -14.81 -3.97
N ASP A 33 -16.28 -13.67 -3.41
CA ASP A 33 -16.75 -12.33 -3.79
C ASP A 33 -15.56 -11.36 -3.89
N ASN A 34 -15.65 -10.44 -4.84
CA ASN A 34 -14.63 -9.43 -5.15
C ASN A 34 -15.31 -8.06 -5.39
N THR A 35 -16.42 -7.79 -4.70
CA THR A 35 -17.27 -6.62 -4.96
C THR A 35 -16.50 -5.31 -4.73
N VAL A 36 -15.72 -5.21 -3.65
CA VAL A 36 -14.96 -3.99 -3.33
C VAL A 36 -13.78 -3.82 -4.29
N LEU A 37 -13.06 -4.89 -4.64
CA LEU A 37 -12.01 -4.87 -5.64
C LEU A 37 -12.54 -4.45 -7.02
N LYS A 38 -13.67 -5.00 -7.47
CA LYS A 38 -14.31 -4.62 -8.75
C LYS A 38 -14.70 -3.15 -8.76
N PHE A 39 -15.24 -2.64 -7.65
CA PHE A 39 -15.53 -1.22 -7.52
C PHE A 39 -14.26 -0.36 -7.61
N ALA A 40 -13.17 -0.76 -6.94
CA ALA A 40 -11.90 -0.06 -7.01
C ALA A 40 -11.28 -0.06 -8.42
N LEU A 41 -11.43 -1.16 -9.17
CA LEU A 41 -11.00 -1.23 -10.57
C LEU A 41 -11.85 -0.34 -11.49
N ALA A 42 -13.15 -0.20 -11.22
CA ALA A 42 -13.98 0.77 -11.94
C ALA A 42 -13.55 2.22 -11.64
N VAL A 43 -13.18 2.52 -10.38
CA VAL A 43 -12.60 3.82 -10.00
C VAL A 43 -11.27 4.04 -10.72
N GLU A 44 -10.41 3.03 -10.81
CA GLU A 44 -9.15 3.09 -11.56
C GLU A 44 -9.37 3.45 -13.03
N GLN A 45 -10.38 2.87 -13.70
CA GLN A 45 -10.70 3.22 -15.09
C GLN A 45 -11.04 4.71 -15.24
N VAL A 46 -11.81 5.27 -14.30
CA VAL A 46 -12.16 6.69 -14.30
C VAL A 46 -10.95 7.58 -14.01
N THR A 47 -10.06 7.19 -13.09
CA THR A 47 -8.90 8.00 -12.70
C THR A 47 -7.80 7.95 -13.77
N THR A 48 -7.57 6.80 -14.38
CA THR A 48 -6.57 6.64 -15.44
C THR A 48 -6.93 7.36 -16.73
N ALA A 49 -8.23 7.56 -17.01
CA ALA A 49 -8.70 8.45 -18.08
C ALA A 49 -8.26 9.91 -17.90
N LYS A 50 -8.00 10.34 -16.65
CA LYS A 50 -7.47 11.68 -16.36
C LYS A 50 -5.95 11.73 -16.46
N LYS A 51 -5.26 10.69 -15.98
CA LYS A 51 -3.81 10.57 -16.07
C LYS A 51 -3.38 9.11 -15.93
N ALA A 52 -2.57 8.62 -16.87
CA ALA A 52 -2.24 7.20 -17.01
C ALA A 52 -1.52 6.54 -15.81
N ASN A 53 -0.92 7.33 -14.91
CA ASN A 53 -0.27 6.84 -13.69
C ASN A 53 -1.19 6.85 -12.45
N LEU A 54 -2.46 7.26 -12.59
CA LEU A 54 -3.47 7.17 -11.54
C LEU A 54 -4.11 5.78 -11.47
N ILE A 55 -3.24 4.77 -11.43
CA ILE A 55 -3.59 3.35 -11.28
C ILE A 55 -3.86 2.98 -9.82
N LEU A 56 -4.55 1.86 -9.57
CA LEU A 56 -4.67 1.26 -8.25
C LEU A 56 -3.28 0.78 -7.80
N ASN A 57 -2.78 1.31 -6.69
CA ASN A 57 -1.48 0.95 -6.14
C ASN A 57 -1.57 -0.26 -5.20
N VAL A 58 -0.42 -0.74 -4.73
CA VAL A 58 -0.35 -1.95 -3.89
C VAL A 58 -1.07 -1.78 -2.55
N ASP A 59 -0.97 -0.61 -1.92
CA ASP A 59 -1.64 -0.31 -0.65
C ASP A 59 -3.17 -0.35 -0.82
N GLY A 60 -3.69 0.27 -1.89
CA GLY A 60 -5.10 0.25 -2.24
C GLY A 60 -5.59 -1.17 -2.57
N CYS A 61 -4.83 -1.90 -3.38
CA CYS A 61 -5.15 -3.27 -3.78
C CYS A 61 -5.21 -4.22 -2.56
N ILE A 62 -4.23 -4.15 -1.66
CA ILE A 62 -4.24 -4.95 -0.43
C ILE A 62 -5.47 -4.61 0.40
N ALA A 63 -5.77 -3.33 0.60
CA ALA A 63 -6.89 -2.91 1.44
C ALA A 63 -8.23 -3.44 0.92
N VAL A 64 -8.52 -3.25 -0.38
CA VAL A 64 -9.81 -3.70 -0.94
C VAL A 64 -9.92 -5.22 -0.99
N CYS A 65 -8.84 -5.93 -1.34
CA CYS A 65 -8.83 -7.40 -1.29
C CYS A 65 -9.00 -7.92 0.13
N PHE A 66 -8.39 -7.28 1.14
CA PHE A 66 -8.53 -7.70 2.53
C PHE A 66 -9.97 -7.51 3.05
N VAL A 67 -10.63 -6.41 2.66
CA VAL A 67 -12.04 -6.19 2.99
C VAL A 67 -12.94 -7.23 2.31
N ASP A 68 -12.73 -7.50 1.02
CA ASP A 68 -13.47 -8.55 0.31
C ASP A 68 -13.27 -9.92 1.00
N MET A 69 -12.02 -10.28 1.30
CA MET A 69 -11.67 -11.52 1.98
C MET A 69 -12.42 -11.67 3.32
N MET A 70 -12.37 -10.66 4.19
CA MET A 70 -13.02 -10.78 5.50
C MET A 70 -14.54 -10.87 5.39
N ARG A 71 -15.14 -10.17 4.43
CA ARG A 71 -16.59 -10.18 4.24
C ARG A 71 -17.09 -11.45 3.54
N SER A 72 -16.25 -12.12 2.74
CA SER A 72 -16.67 -13.23 1.88
C SER A 72 -16.14 -14.61 2.30
N CYS A 73 -15.18 -14.69 3.23
CA CYS A 73 -14.58 -15.96 3.66
C CYS A 73 -15.52 -16.85 4.50
N GLY A 74 -16.68 -16.33 4.94
CA GLY A 74 -17.66 -17.05 5.74
C GLY A 74 -17.30 -17.22 7.21
N ALA A 75 -16.16 -16.67 7.66
CA ALA A 75 -15.72 -16.75 9.06
C ALA A 75 -16.19 -15.57 9.92
N PHE A 76 -16.65 -14.48 9.30
CA PHE A 76 -17.08 -13.26 9.97
C PHE A 76 -18.43 -12.80 9.44
N SER A 77 -19.25 -12.23 10.32
CA SER A 77 -20.34 -11.34 9.92
C SER A 77 -19.77 -10.04 9.32
N LYS A 78 -20.62 -9.29 8.63
CA LYS A 78 -20.21 -8.01 8.04
C LYS A 78 -19.82 -7.00 9.13
N GLU A 79 -20.55 -7.00 10.24
CA GLU A 79 -20.34 -6.12 11.38
C GLU A 79 -18.98 -6.41 12.05
N GLU A 80 -18.64 -7.68 12.28
CA GLU A 80 -17.34 -8.09 12.81
C GLU A 80 -16.19 -7.71 11.86
N ALA A 81 -16.37 -7.93 10.55
CA ALA A 81 -15.38 -7.55 9.56
C ALA A 81 -15.14 -6.03 9.57
N ASP A 82 -16.20 -5.23 9.63
CA ASP A 82 -16.10 -3.77 9.65
C ASP A 82 -15.45 -3.26 10.96
N GLU A 83 -15.74 -3.89 12.10
CA GLU A 83 -15.09 -3.58 13.39
C GLU A 83 -13.59 -3.89 13.36
N LEU A 84 -13.18 -5.04 12.82
CA LEU A 84 -11.76 -5.40 12.70
C LEU A 84 -10.99 -4.40 11.84
N VAL A 85 -11.58 -3.94 10.73
CA VAL A 85 -10.99 -2.89 9.88
C VAL A 85 -10.87 -1.59 10.66
N LEU A 86 -11.92 -1.19 11.39
CA LEU A 86 -11.93 0.02 12.20
C LEU A 86 -10.86 0.00 13.30
N ASN A 87 -10.66 -1.16 13.93
CA ASN A 87 -9.64 -1.39 14.95
C ASN A 87 -8.22 -1.44 14.38
N GLY A 88 -8.04 -1.27 13.07
CA GLY A 88 -6.74 -1.11 12.43
C GLY A 88 -6.02 -2.42 12.12
N CYS A 89 -6.75 -3.52 11.88
CA CYS A 89 -6.14 -4.80 11.51
C CYS A 89 -5.19 -4.69 10.29
N LEU A 90 -5.53 -3.83 9.31
CA LEU A 90 -4.69 -3.53 8.13
C LEU A 90 -3.37 -2.84 8.50
N ASN A 91 -3.37 -1.99 9.53
CA ASN A 91 -2.13 -1.38 10.02
C ASN A 91 -1.23 -2.47 10.62
N GLY A 92 -1.81 -3.40 11.39
CA GLY A 92 -1.09 -4.56 11.94
C GLY A 92 -0.46 -5.43 10.85
N LEU A 93 -1.20 -5.71 9.78
CA LEU A 93 -0.69 -6.46 8.62
C LEU A 93 0.54 -5.78 8.01
N PHE A 94 0.49 -4.46 7.81
CA PHE A 94 1.61 -3.71 7.26
C PHE A 94 2.83 -3.69 8.20
N VAL A 95 2.60 -3.45 9.50
CA VAL A 95 3.68 -3.44 10.51
C VAL A 95 4.38 -4.78 10.55
N LEU A 96 3.62 -5.89 10.57
CA LEU A 96 4.18 -7.24 10.59
C LEU A 96 5.03 -7.51 9.34
N GLY A 97 4.47 -7.26 8.14
CA GLY A 97 5.18 -7.50 6.89
C GLY A 97 6.43 -6.63 6.74
N ARG A 98 6.36 -5.35 7.12
CA ARG A 98 7.50 -4.43 7.01
C ARG A 98 8.60 -4.73 8.03
N SER A 99 8.26 -5.28 9.19
CA SER A 99 9.23 -5.67 10.22
C SER A 99 10.24 -6.70 9.70
N ILE A 100 9.82 -7.60 8.81
CA ILE A 100 10.72 -8.56 8.15
C ILE A 100 11.82 -7.81 7.39
N GLY A 101 11.45 -6.80 6.61
CA GLY A 101 12.40 -5.97 5.86
C GLY A 101 13.31 -5.14 6.78
N PHE A 102 12.78 -4.59 7.87
CA PHE A 102 13.57 -3.84 8.85
C PHE A 102 14.62 -4.71 9.55
N ILE A 103 14.24 -5.92 9.96
CA ILE A 103 15.18 -6.91 10.50
C ILE A 103 16.26 -7.24 9.46
N GLY A 104 15.86 -7.48 8.21
CA GLY A 104 16.77 -7.70 7.10
C GLY A 104 17.78 -6.57 6.90
N HIS A 105 17.31 -5.31 6.89
CA HIS A 105 18.18 -4.14 6.77
C HIS A 105 19.14 -4.00 7.96
N TYR A 106 18.68 -4.23 9.18
CA TYR A 106 19.56 -4.21 10.36
C TYR A 106 20.70 -5.23 10.21
N LEU A 107 20.37 -6.48 9.86
CA LEU A 107 21.36 -7.54 9.67
C LEU A 107 22.31 -7.23 8.51
N ASP A 108 21.79 -6.65 7.42
CA ASP A 108 22.58 -6.25 6.27
C ASP A 108 23.61 -5.17 6.63
N GLN A 109 23.22 -4.12 7.37
CA GLN A 109 24.13 -3.07 7.82
C GLN A 109 25.23 -3.62 8.75
N LYS A 110 24.88 -4.59 9.63
CA LYS A 110 25.86 -5.29 10.47
C LYS A 110 26.84 -6.11 9.62
N ARG A 111 26.35 -6.87 8.64
CA ARG A 111 27.17 -7.66 7.71
C ARG A 111 28.13 -6.77 6.92
N LEU A 112 27.65 -5.63 6.44
CA LEU A 112 28.42 -4.64 5.67
C LEU A 112 29.38 -3.81 6.54
N LYS A 113 29.34 -3.97 7.87
CA LYS A 113 30.16 -3.21 8.83
C LYS A 113 30.06 -1.69 8.63
N GLN A 114 28.85 -1.21 8.34
CA GLN A 114 28.62 0.20 8.07
C GLN A 114 28.92 1.07 9.30
N GLY A 115 29.59 2.20 9.06
CA GLY A 115 29.98 3.16 10.10
C GLY A 115 28.81 4.01 10.58
N LEU A 116 29.09 4.96 11.48
CA LEU A 116 28.09 5.90 11.97
C LEU A 116 27.65 6.86 10.85
N TYR A 117 26.35 6.98 10.65
CA TYR A 117 25.77 7.95 9.72
C TYR A 117 25.65 9.34 10.37
N ARG A 118 26.11 10.37 9.65
CA ARG A 118 25.84 11.78 9.96
C ARG A 118 25.28 12.44 8.71
N HIS A 119 24.15 13.12 8.84
CA HIS A 119 23.48 13.75 7.71
C HIS A 119 24.31 14.94 7.18
N PRO A 120 24.48 15.08 5.85
CA PRO A 120 25.16 16.20 5.22
C PRO A 120 24.49 17.54 5.55
N TRP A 121 25.28 18.60 5.74
CA TRP A 121 24.75 19.92 6.08
C TRP A 121 24.16 20.68 4.88
N ASP A 122 24.62 20.37 3.67
CA ASP A 122 24.11 20.92 2.41
C ASP A 122 22.69 20.45 2.07
N ASP A 123 22.24 19.34 2.65
CA ASP A 123 20.85 18.84 2.57
C ASP A 123 19.95 19.38 3.71
N ILE A 124 20.46 20.31 4.54
CA ILE A 124 19.71 20.94 5.63
C ILE A 124 19.56 22.44 5.37
N SER A 125 18.32 22.89 5.20
CA SER A 125 18.01 24.33 5.17
C SER A 125 17.91 24.89 6.59
N TYR A 126 18.95 25.60 7.01
CA TYR A 126 18.96 26.33 8.28
C TYR A 126 18.29 27.69 8.07
N LEU A 127 17.05 27.82 8.52
CA LEU A 127 16.34 29.09 8.58
C LEU A 127 16.58 29.70 9.96
N THR A 128 17.23 30.86 10.01
CA THR A 128 17.40 31.61 11.26
C THR A 128 16.31 32.68 11.35
N GLY A 129 16.00 33.17 12.55
CA GLY A 129 14.89 34.11 12.76
C GLY A 129 15.06 35.49 12.09
N GLU A 130 16.23 35.77 11.51
CA GLU A 130 16.48 36.95 10.66
C GLU A 130 15.97 36.75 9.21
N ASP A 131 15.67 35.50 8.83
CA ASP A 131 15.18 35.09 7.50
C ASP A 131 13.64 34.96 7.41
N LEU A 132 12.91 35.28 8.50
CA LEU A 132 11.43 35.29 8.60
C LEU A 132 10.88 36.72 8.71
#